data_AF-A0A233V7Y6-F1
#
_entry.id   AF-A0A233V7Y6-F1
#
_cell.length_a   1.000
_cell.length_b   1.000
_cell.length_c   1.000
_cell.angle_alpha   90.00
_cell.angle_beta   90.00
_cell.angle_gamma   90.00
#
_symmetry.space_group_name_H-M   'P 1'
#
loop_
_entity.id
_entity.type
_entity.pdbx_description
1 polymer ?
#
loop_
_entity_poly.entity_id
_entity_poly.type
_entity_poly.pdbx_seq_one_letter_code
_entity_poly.pdbx_strand_id
1 'polypeptide(L)'
;MKNKFRLVLLVFVLMLVMVSCKKANPITLPNANDSQVITVTKIEENKEGPTASITSKKDIVDTIKLIQEKAEPTRKKSNNDTPANTKDFRKMEIFYGKDEKMTLYLYQNKKYYIEKPYEGVWEIDKDTFNKLIGAM
;
A
#
# COMPACT_ATOMS: atom_id res chain seq x y z
N MET A 1 -50.26 8.60 -1.08
CA MET A 1 -48.89 9.11 -1.34
C MET A 1 -47.89 8.79 -0.22
N LYS A 2 -48.22 8.97 1.07
CA LYS A 2 -47.31 8.73 2.21
C LYS A 2 -46.68 7.33 2.25
N ASN A 3 -47.44 6.28 1.90
CA ASN A 3 -46.97 4.89 1.98
C ASN A 3 -45.97 4.55 0.85
N LYS A 4 -46.14 5.15 -0.33
CA LYS A 4 -45.21 5.01 -1.47
C LYS A 4 -43.89 5.74 -1.18
N PHE A 5 -43.96 6.89 -0.52
CA PHE A 5 -42.77 7.65 -0.10
C PHE A 5 -41.97 6.91 0.99
N ARG A 6 -42.67 6.29 1.96
CA ARG A 6 -42.03 5.42 2.97
C ARG A 6 -41.34 4.20 2.34
N LEU A 7 -41.95 3.59 1.33
CA LEU A 7 -41.35 2.46 0.61
C LEU A 7 -40.09 2.88 -0.17
N VAL A 8 -40.13 4.01 -0.89
CA VAL A 8 -38.97 4.54 -1.62
C VAL A 8 -37.84 4.89 -0.66
N LEU A 9 -38.16 5.54 0.47
CA LEU A 9 -37.18 5.85 1.51
C LEU A 9 -36.55 4.57 2.10
N LEU A 10 -37.35 3.53 2.35
CA LEU A 10 -36.88 2.24 2.84
C LEU A 10 -35.91 1.57 1.85
N VAL A 11 -36.28 1.52 0.56
CA VAL A 11 -35.44 0.94 -0.49
C VAL A 11 -34.13 1.73 -0.66
N PHE A 12 -34.17 3.06 -0.55
CA PHE A 12 -32.98 3.91 -0.62
C PHE A 12 -32.03 3.66 0.56
N VAL A 13 -32.56 3.53 1.79
CA VAL A 13 -31.78 3.15 2.97
C VAL A 13 -31.17 1.76 2.80
N LEU A 14 -31.92 0.79 2.27
CA LEU A 14 -31.43 -0.56 1.95
C LEU A 14 -30.34 -0.58 0.87
N MET A 15 -30.40 0.31 -0.13
CA MET A 15 -29.31 0.45 -1.10
C MET A 15 -28.04 1.03 -0.45
N LEU A 16 -28.18 1.98 0.49
CA LEU A 16 -27.05 2.59 1.18
C LEU A 16 -26.30 1.60 2.09
N VAL A 17 -26.98 0.67 2.78
CA VAL A 17 -26.29 -0.35 3.60
C VAL A 17 -25.47 -1.34 2.77
N MET A 18 -25.75 -1.49 1.47
CA MET A 18 -24.97 -2.39 0.59
C MET A 18 -23.65 -1.77 0.10
N VAL A 19 -23.41 -0.48 0.27
CA VAL A 19 -22.19 0.22 -0.21
C VAL A 19 -21.06 0.23 0.85
N SER A 20 -21.01 -0.75 1.74
CA SER A 20 -19.90 -0.88 2.69
C SER A 20 -18.61 -1.19 1.92
N CYS A 21 -17.73 -0.19 1.76
CA CYS A 21 -16.41 -0.39 1.18
C CYS A 21 -15.62 -1.36 2.04
N LYS A 22 -15.45 -2.61 1.59
CA LYS A 22 -14.64 -3.62 2.28
C LYS A 22 -13.21 -3.11 2.44
N LYS A 23 -12.54 -3.52 3.52
CA LYS A 23 -11.10 -3.31 3.65
C LYS A 23 -10.38 -4.14 2.58
N ALA A 24 -9.16 -3.72 2.22
CA ALA A 24 -8.24 -4.55 1.46
C ALA A 24 -7.99 -5.89 2.17
N ASN A 25 -7.53 -6.88 1.41
CA ASN A 25 -7.00 -8.11 1.99
C ASN A 25 -5.67 -7.81 2.72
N PRO A 26 -5.19 -8.73 3.58
CA PRO A 26 -3.82 -8.67 4.07
C PRO A 26 -2.82 -8.52 2.92
N ILE A 27 -1.75 -7.76 3.13
CA ILE A 27 -0.75 -7.53 2.09
C ILE A 27 -0.11 -8.86 1.69
N THR A 28 0.04 -9.07 0.38
CA THR A 28 0.73 -10.22 -0.19
C THR A 28 2.10 -9.76 -0.68
N LEU A 29 3.15 -10.39 -0.15
CA LEU A 29 4.54 -10.12 -0.48
C LEU A 29 5.19 -11.38 -1.06
N PRO A 30 6.27 -11.25 -1.85
CA PRO A 30 7.06 -12.40 -2.28
C PRO A 30 7.66 -13.12 -1.08
N ASN A 31 8.02 -14.39 -1.27
CA ASN A 31 8.78 -15.11 -0.26
C ASN A 31 10.12 -14.40 -0.03
N ALA A 32 10.41 -14.11 1.24
CA ALA A 32 11.64 -13.43 1.62
C ALA A 32 12.90 -14.22 1.25
N ASN A 33 12.83 -15.56 1.21
CA ASN A 33 13.93 -16.43 0.78
C ASN A 33 14.19 -16.37 -0.72
N ASP A 34 13.19 -16.07 -1.53
CA ASP A 34 13.30 -15.96 -2.99
C ASP A 34 13.58 -14.52 -3.45
N SER A 35 13.51 -13.57 -2.51
CA SER A 35 13.82 -12.15 -2.73
C SER A 35 15.33 -11.91 -2.74
N GLN A 36 15.79 -11.17 -3.74
CA GLN A 36 17.20 -10.94 -4.02
C GLN A 36 17.66 -9.52 -3.65
N VAL A 37 16.86 -8.51 -4.00
CA VAL A 37 17.18 -7.09 -3.77
C VAL A 37 15.88 -6.33 -3.50
N ILE A 38 15.92 -5.38 -2.58
CA ILE A 38 14.88 -4.37 -2.42
C ILE A 38 15.49 -3.01 -2.75
N THR A 39 14.89 -2.27 -3.68
CA THR A 39 15.27 -0.87 -3.94
C THR A 39 14.21 0.08 -3.39
N VAL A 40 14.63 1.25 -2.94
CA VAL A 40 13.75 2.32 -2.47
C VAL A 40 14.19 3.63 -3.14
N THR A 41 13.40 4.09 -4.11
CA THR A 41 13.67 5.31 -4.88
C THR A 41 12.78 6.44 -4.39
N LYS A 42 13.39 7.60 -4.13
CA LYS A 42 12.64 8.83 -3.83
C LYS A 42 12.00 9.39 -5.09
N ILE A 43 10.70 9.69 -5.04
CA ILE A 43 10.00 10.38 -6.11
C ILE A 43 9.46 11.70 -5.57
N GLU A 44 9.85 12.81 -6.20
CA GLU A 44 9.34 14.16 -5.89
C GLU A 44 8.92 14.85 -7.18
N GLU A 45 7.67 15.31 -7.24
CA GLU A 45 7.11 15.99 -8.43
C GLU A 45 7.29 15.21 -9.73
N ASN A 46 7.10 13.88 -9.67
CA ASN A 46 7.30 12.94 -10.77
C ASN A 46 8.75 12.83 -11.27
N LYS A 47 9.73 13.29 -10.47
CA LYS A 47 11.16 13.13 -10.76
C LYS A 47 11.76 12.08 -9.83
N GLU A 48 12.58 11.21 -10.40
CA GLU A 48 13.36 10.24 -9.63
C GLU A 48 14.54 10.94 -8.95
N GLY A 49 14.65 10.73 -7.65
CA GLY A 49 15.78 11.14 -6.82
C GLY A 49 16.68 9.96 -6.48
N PRO A 50 17.40 10.03 -5.34
CA PRO A 50 18.28 8.95 -4.90
C PRO A 50 17.54 7.62 -4.70
N THR A 51 18.24 6.53 -5.01
CA THR A 51 17.80 5.15 -4.78
C THR A 51 18.72 4.49 -3.76
N ALA A 52 18.14 3.92 -2.71
CA ALA A 52 18.82 3.02 -1.78
C ALA A 52 18.55 1.57 -2.17
N SER A 53 19.52 0.68 -1.92
CA SER A 53 19.42 -0.75 -2.22
C SER A 53 19.72 -1.57 -0.98
N ILE A 54 18.83 -2.50 -0.65
CA ILE A 54 18.99 -3.50 0.40
C ILE A 54 19.32 -4.83 -0.28
N THR A 55 20.53 -5.31 -0.07
CA THR A 55 21.06 -6.54 -0.70
C THR A 55 21.42 -7.63 0.31
N SER A 56 21.58 -7.26 1.58
CA SER A 56 21.81 -8.19 2.69
C SER A 56 20.58 -9.08 2.88
N LYS A 57 20.78 -10.40 2.92
CA LYS A 57 19.68 -11.35 3.05
C LYS A 57 18.90 -11.15 4.34
N LYS A 58 19.60 -10.85 5.44
CA LYS A 58 18.98 -10.57 6.73
C LYS A 58 18.06 -9.36 6.64
N ASP A 59 18.53 -8.27 6.06
CA ASP A 59 17.80 -7.01 6.01
C ASP A 59 16.60 -7.08 5.05
N ILE A 60 16.73 -7.85 3.97
CA ILE A 60 15.60 -8.20 3.08
C ILE A 60 14.50 -8.94 3.85
N VAL A 61 14.89 -9.99 4.59
CA VAL A 61 13.93 -10.78 5.39
C VAL A 61 13.28 -9.92 6.47
N ASP A 62 14.06 -9.12 7.18
CA ASP A 62 13.57 -8.25 8.25
C ASP A 62 12.63 -7.17 7.67
N THR A 63 12.93 -6.63 6.49
CA THR A 63 12.06 -5.67 5.78
C THR A 63 10.72 -6.29 5.39
N ILE A 64 10.75 -7.48 4.76
CA ILE A 64 9.51 -8.16 4.32
C ILE A 64 8.65 -8.54 5.53
N LYS A 65 9.25 -9.06 6.60
CA LYS A 65 8.53 -9.38 7.84
C LYS A 65 7.94 -8.13 8.49
N LEU A 66 8.69 -7.04 8.56
CA LEU A 66 8.21 -5.78 9.13
C LEU A 66 6.97 -5.29 8.38
N ILE A 67 6.98 -5.32 7.04
CA ILE A 67 5.81 -4.95 6.25
C ILE A 67 4.64 -5.91 6.55
N GLN A 68 4.87 -7.22 6.54
CA GLN A 68 3.83 -8.23 6.78
C GLN A 68 3.17 -8.06 8.16
N GLU A 69 3.95 -7.72 9.18
CA GLU A 69 3.48 -7.57 10.57
C GLU A 69 2.77 -6.23 10.82
N LYS A 70 3.20 -5.15 10.16
CA LYS A 70 2.76 -3.78 10.47
C LYS A 70 1.73 -3.21 9.49
N ALA A 71 1.60 -3.77 8.29
CA ALA A 71 0.70 -3.26 7.27
C ALA A 71 -0.77 -3.62 7.56
N GLU A 72 -1.53 -2.67 8.10
CA GLU A 72 -2.95 -2.88 8.40
C GLU A 72 -3.86 -2.55 7.21
N PRO A 73 -4.73 -3.46 6.75
CA PRO A 73 -5.59 -3.18 5.59
C PRO A 73 -6.58 -2.05 5.83
N THR A 74 -6.66 -1.13 4.87
CA THR A 74 -7.60 0.01 4.92
C THR A 74 -8.78 -0.18 3.96
N ARG A 75 -9.78 0.71 4.02
CA ARG A 75 -10.88 0.77 3.04
C ARG A 75 -10.56 1.64 1.81
N LYS A 76 -9.34 2.19 1.73
CA LYS A 76 -8.91 3.01 0.58
C LYS A 76 -8.66 2.08 -0.61
N LYS A 77 -9.05 2.55 -1.80
CA LYS A 77 -8.81 1.84 -3.06
C LYS A 77 -7.53 2.35 -3.70
N SER A 78 -6.76 1.42 -4.26
CA SER A 78 -5.61 1.70 -5.13
C SER A 78 -6.06 1.43 -6.57
N ASN A 79 -6.37 2.48 -7.32
CA ASN A 79 -6.92 2.37 -8.69
C ASN A 79 -5.97 2.93 -9.76
N ASN A 80 -4.76 3.30 -9.38
CA ASN A 80 -3.81 4.01 -10.24
C ASN A 80 -2.45 3.30 -10.21
N ASP A 81 -1.62 3.59 -11.21
CA ASP A 81 -0.24 3.06 -11.29
C ASP A 81 0.70 3.63 -10.23
N THR A 82 0.38 4.81 -9.69
CA THR A 82 1.11 5.53 -8.64
C THR A 82 0.14 6.22 -7.68
N PRO A 83 0.57 6.64 -6.48
CA PRO A 83 -0.29 7.34 -5.54
C PRO A 83 -0.87 8.65 -6.12
N ALA A 84 -2.19 8.72 -6.33
CA ALA A 84 -2.81 9.87 -6.98
C ALA A 84 -2.83 11.16 -6.14
N ASN A 85 -2.70 11.05 -4.82
CA ASN A 85 -2.92 12.17 -3.89
C ASN A 85 -1.62 12.72 -3.27
N THR A 86 -0.46 12.31 -3.77
CA THR A 86 0.83 12.84 -3.32
C THR A 86 1.81 12.91 -4.48
N LYS A 87 2.68 13.91 -4.44
CA LYS A 87 3.81 14.05 -5.36
C LYS A 87 5.16 13.68 -4.72
N ASP A 88 5.17 13.46 -3.40
CA ASP A 88 6.32 12.96 -2.64
C ASP A 88 5.98 11.58 -2.10
N PHE A 89 6.70 10.57 -2.59
CA PHE A 89 6.55 9.19 -2.17
C PHE A 89 7.87 8.43 -2.35
N ARG A 90 7.92 7.20 -1.85
CA ARG A 90 8.97 6.25 -2.17
C ARG A 90 8.42 5.14 -3.03
N LYS A 91 9.11 4.82 -4.11
CA LYS A 91 8.87 3.62 -4.91
C LYS A 91 9.77 2.53 -4.38
N MET A 92 9.18 1.51 -3.76
CA MET A 92 9.88 0.33 -3.29
C MET A 92 9.67 -0.81 -4.29
N GLU A 93 10.76 -1.41 -4.76
CA GLU A 93 10.72 -2.54 -5.67
C GLU A 93 11.41 -3.75 -5.03
N ILE A 94 10.68 -4.86 -4.93
CA ILE A 94 11.18 -6.14 -4.43
C ILE A 94 11.43 -7.02 -5.65
N PHE A 95 12.69 -7.36 -5.91
CA PHE A 95 13.08 -8.27 -6.98
C PHE A 95 13.20 -9.68 -6.44
N TYR A 96 12.54 -10.64 -7.08
CA TYR A 96 12.46 -12.02 -6.63
C TYR A 96 12.35 -12.99 -7.81
N GLY A 97 12.60 -14.27 -7.58
CA GLY A 97 12.59 -15.27 -8.65
C GLY A 97 13.64 -14.98 -9.73
N LYS A 98 13.37 -15.34 -11.00
CA LYS A 98 14.34 -15.13 -12.09
C LYS A 98 14.35 -13.68 -12.60
N ASP A 99 13.17 -13.10 -12.82
CA ASP A 99 12.99 -11.76 -13.40
C ASP A 99 11.70 -11.09 -12.88
N GLU A 100 11.21 -11.48 -11.70
CA GLU A 100 9.97 -10.94 -11.15
C GLU A 100 10.22 -9.74 -10.24
N LYS A 101 9.25 -8.81 -10.23
CA LYS A 101 9.31 -7.60 -9.43
C LYS A 101 7.95 -7.23 -8.88
N MET A 102 7.90 -6.96 -7.58
CA MET A 102 6.75 -6.35 -6.93
C MET A 102 7.03 -4.88 -6.67
N THR A 103 6.08 -4.00 -7.00
CA THR A 103 6.19 -2.56 -6.74
C THR A 103 5.22 -2.15 -5.63
N LEU A 104 5.73 -1.43 -4.65
CA LEU A 104 4.98 -0.82 -3.55
C LEU A 104 5.31 0.67 -3.50
N TYR A 105 4.34 1.48 -3.08
CA TYR A 105 4.54 2.90 -2.86
C TYR A 105 4.34 3.25 -1.40
N LEU A 106 5.31 3.95 -0.81
CA LEU A 106 5.21 4.45 0.56
C LEU A 106 5.02 5.95 0.53
N TYR A 107 4.01 6.45 1.24
CA TYR A 107 3.80 7.89 1.34
C TYR A 107 3.15 8.31 2.66
N GLN A 108 3.36 9.59 2.97
CA GLN A 108 2.63 10.29 4.02
C GLN A 108 1.47 11.07 3.41
N ASN A 109 0.31 10.97 4.04
CA ASN A 109 -0.81 11.91 3.89
C ASN A 109 -1.32 12.24 5.31
N LYS A 110 -2.59 11.95 5.64
CA LYS A 110 -3.10 12.04 7.02
C LYS A 110 -2.41 11.09 7.98
N LYS A 111 -1.92 9.96 7.45
CA LYS A 111 -1.13 8.92 8.13
C LYS A 111 -0.08 8.40 7.15
N TYR A 112 0.59 7.30 7.49
CA TYR A 112 1.60 6.66 6.66
C TYR A 112 1.01 5.42 6.00
N TYR A 113 1.30 5.25 4.73
CA TYR A 113 0.68 4.20 3.92
C TYR A 113 1.70 3.44 3.08
N ILE A 114 1.37 2.17 2.85
CA ILE A 114 1.92 1.33 1.78
C ILE A 114 0.78 1.12 0.78
N GLU A 115 1.01 1.39 -0.50
CA GLU A 115 0.06 1.19 -1.57
C GLU A 115 0.63 0.25 -2.62
N LYS A 116 -0.14 -0.77 -2.96
CA LYS A 116 0.17 -1.68 -4.06
C LYS A 116 -0.83 -1.37 -5.18
N PRO A 117 -0.37 -1.04 -6.39
CA PRO A 117 -1.24 -0.74 -7.53
C PRO A 117 -2.32 -1.79 -7.72
N TYR A 118 -3.56 -1.36 -7.89
CA TYR A 118 -4.72 -2.21 -8.17
C TYR A 118 -5.09 -3.25 -7.10
N GLU A 119 -4.36 -3.31 -5.99
CA GLU A 119 -4.60 -4.30 -4.94
C GLU A 119 -5.10 -3.69 -3.64
N GLY A 120 -4.46 -2.62 -3.15
CA GLY A 120 -4.88 -2.04 -1.89
C GLY A 120 -3.95 -0.99 -1.32
N VAL A 121 -4.40 -0.46 -0.17
CA VAL A 121 -3.66 0.49 0.64
C VAL A 121 -3.70 0.00 2.08
N TRP A 122 -2.52 -0.08 2.68
CA TRP A 122 -2.31 -0.47 4.06
C TRP A 122 -1.77 0.70 4.86
N GLU A 123 -2.21 0.84 6.09
CA GLU A 123 -1.72 1.82 7.04
C GLU A 123 -0.55 1.24 7.83
N ILE A 124 0.46 2.06 8.10
CA ILE A 124 1.58 1.75 8.99
C ILE A 124 1.82 2.91 9.95
N ASP A 125 2.53 2.65 11.05
CA ASP A 125 2.97 3.70 11.95
C ASP A 125 4.17 4.50 11.37
N LYS A 126 4.44 5.65 11.98
CA LYS A 126 5.51 6.57 11.55
C LYS A 126 6.90 5.94 11.65
N ASP A 127 7.15 5.15 12.70
CA ASP A 127 8.47 4.56 12.94
C ASP A 127 8.77 3.47 11.92
N THR A 128 7.77 2.66 11.58
CA THR A 128 7.80 1.68 10.51
C THR A 128 8.05 2.36 9.17
N PHE A 129 7.32 3.44 8.87
CA PHE A 129 7.54 4.21 7.65
C PHE A 129 8.99 4.72 7.56
N ASN A 130 9.48 5.36 8.62
CA ASN A 130 10.84 5.88 8.69
C ASN A 130 11.91 4.79 8.51
N LYS A 131 11.72 3.61 9.14
CA LYS A 131 12.63 2.46 8.95
C LYS A 131 12.67 1.98 7.50
N LEU A 132 11.50 1.90 6.85
CA LEU A 132 11.39 1.43 5.47
C LEU A 132 11.97 2.44 4.46
N ILE A 133 11.75 3.74 4.65
CA ILE A 133 12.27 4.76 3.74
C ILE A 133 13.71 5.17 4.02
N GLY A 134 14.16 5.00 5.26
CA GLY A 134 15.52 5.25 5.69
C GLY A 134 16.48 4.13 5.30
N ALA A 135 15.94 2.98 4.87
CA ALA A 135 16.66 1.79 4.45
C ALA A 135 17.90 1.53 5.34
N MET A 136 17.64 0.99 6.55
CA MET A 136 18.60 0.52 7.57
C MET A 136 20.09 0.81 7.32
#